data_AF-A0A2B8A5E5-F1
#
_entry.id   AF-A0A2B8A5E5-F1
#
_cell.length_a   1.000
_cell.length_b   1.000
_cell.length_c   1.000
_cell.angle_alpha   90.00
_cell.angle_beta   90.00
_cell.angle_gamma   90.00
#
_symmetry.space_group_name_H-M   'P 1'
#
loop_
_entity.id
_entity.type
_entity.pdbx_description
1 polymer ?
#
loop_
_entity_poly.entity_id
_entity_poly.type
_entity_poly.pdbx_seq_one_letter_code
_entity_poly.pdbx_strand_id
1 'polypeptide(L)'
;MKLPHPIPYQGSKRNLAGQIMRFYPEGVGRLIEPFAGSAAMTIASAFYFKANRFIINDINKPLIQLWDCIINNPKTISKRYRD
;
A
#
# COMPACT_ATOMS: atom_id res chain seq x y z
N MET A 1 7.97 -15.47 -3.76
CA MET A 1 8.37 -14.07 -4.06
C MET A 1 8.04 -13.20 -2.86
N LYS A 2 8.93 -12.29 -2.46
CA LYS A 2 8.66 -11.31 -1.40
C LYS A 2 7.92 -10.12 -2.04
N LEU A 3 6.76 -9.72 -1.49
CA LEU A 3 6.06 -8.55 -2.01
C LEU A 3 6.95 -7.31 -1.92
N PRO A 4 7.03 -6.49 -2.99
CA PRO A 4 7.79 -5.26 -2.95
C PRO A 4 7.09 -4.25 -2.04
N HIS A 5 7.88 -3.63 -1.16
CA HIS A 5 7.45 -2.49 -0.35
C HIS A 5 8.41 -1.34 -0.60
N PRO A 6 7.99 -0.29 -1.32
CA PRO A 6 8.91 0.78 -1.78
C PRO A 6 9.37 1.70 -0.65
N ILE A 7 8.65 1.73 0.49
CA ILE A 7 8.89 2.67 1.57
C ILE A 7 9.24 1.90 2.86
N PRO A 8 10.44 2.07 3.43
CA PRO A 8 10.71 1.66 4.81
C PRO A 8 9.98 2.62 5.74
N TYR A 9 9.00 2.11 6.49
CA TYR A 9 8.15 2.95 7.35
C TYR A 9 7.96 2.28 8.71
N GLN A 10 8.13 3.06 9.77
CA GLN A 10 7.91 2.59 11.13
C GLN A 10 6.46 2.19 11.34
N GLY A 11 6.22 1.10 12.07
CA GLY A 11 4.87 0.55 12.27
C GLY A 11 4.25 -0.10 11.02
N SER A 12 5.06 -0.40 10.00
CA SER A 12 4.62 -1.15 8.82
C SER A 12 4.08 -2.53 9.20
N LYS A 13 2.84 -2.83 8.76
CA LYS A 13 2.16 -4.11 9.05
C LYS A 13 2.53 -5.25 8.11
N ARG A 14 3.56 -5.12 7.25
CA ARG A 14 3.91 -6.12 6.22
C ARG A 14 4.04 -7.56 6.74
N ASN A 15 4.60 -7.75 7.93
CA ASN A 15 4.76 -9.07 8.55
C ASN A 15 3.45 -9.62 9.14
N LEU A 16 2.52 -8.73 9.52
CA LEU A 16 1.23 -9.07 10.10
C LEU A 16 0.12 -9.14 9.05
N ALA A 17 0.36 -8.66 7.82
CA ALA A 17 -0.67 -8.49 6.81
C ALA A 17 -1.43 -9.78 6.51
N GLY A 18 -0.69 -10.89 6.38
CA GLY A 18 -1.29 -12.21 6.17
C GLY A 18 -2.19 -12.68 7.33
N GLN A 19 -1.89 -12.28 8.58
CA GLN A 19 -2.71 -12.62 9.74
C GLN A 19 -3.95 -11.70 9.81
N ILE A 20 -3.78 -10.40 9.58
CA ILE A 20 -4.88 -9.42 9.59
C ILE A 20 -5.92 -9.76 8.53
N MET A 21 -5.50 -10.12 7.31
CA MET A 21 -6.42 -10.45 6.21
C MET A 21 -7.29 -11.69 6.47
N ARG A 22 -6.96 -12.55 7.45
CA ARG A 22 -7.82 -13.69 7.85
C ARG A 22 -9.12 -13.24 8.51
N PHE A 23 -9.16 -12.01 9.00
CA PHE A 23 -10.32 -11.42 9.65
C PHE A 23 -11.12 -10.50 8.71
N TYR A 24 -10.76 -10.45 7.42
CA TYR A 24 -11.57 -9.71 6.44
C TYR A 24 -12.91 -10.42 6.24
N PRO A 25 -14.00 -9.68 6.03
CA PRO A 25 -15.25 -10.26 5.57
C PRO A 25 -15.07 -10.81 4.14
N GLU A 26 -15.96 -11.71 3.73
CA GLU A 26 -15.98 -12.21 2.35
C GLU A 26 -16.43 -11.10 1.38
N GLY A 27 -15.85 -11.08 0.18
CA GLY A 27 -16.30 -10.18 -0.89
C GLY A 27 -16.02 -8.69 -0.67
N VAL A 28 -14.85 -8.30 -0.16
CA VAL A 28 -14.51 -6.87 0.04
C VAL A 28 -14.45 -6.13 -1.30
N GLY A 29 -15.49 -5.35 -1.60
CA GLY A 29 -15.54 -4.56 -2.84
C GLY A 29 -14.56 -3.38 -2.89
N ARG A 30 -14.22 -2.80 -1.72
CA ARG A 30 -13.26 -1.70 -1.58
C ARG A 30 -12.58 -1.75 -0.21
N LEU A 31 -11.25 -1.66 -0.19
CA LEU A 31 -10.48 -1.43 1.01
C LEU A 31 -10.22 0.08 1.20
N ILE A 32 -10.45 0.58 2.40
CA ILE A 32 -10.18 1.97 2.77
C ILE A 32 -9.17 1.94 3.92
N GLU A 33 -7.99 2.53 3.73
CA GLU A 33 -6.95 2.68 4.75
C GLU A 33 -6.79 4.16 5.12
N PRO A 34 -7.42 4.64 6.22
CA PRO A 34 -7.30 6.03 6.66
C PRO A 34 -5.90 6.41 7.16
N PHE A 35 -5.10 5.41 7.56
CA PHE A 35 -3.75 5.56 8.14
C PHE A 35 -2.80 4.58 7.45
N ALA A 36 -2.60 4.76 6.15
CA ALA A 36 -1.93 3.80 5.29
C ALA A 36 -0.45 3.63 5.63
N GLY A 37 0.27 4.70 5.99
CA GLY A 37 1.73 4.67 6.13
C GLY A 37 2.40 4.08 4.88
N SER A 38 3.04 2.92 5.03
CA SER A 38 3.62 2.18 3.89
C SER A 38 2.61 1.38 3.04
N ALA A 39 1.31 1.63 3.20
CA ALA A 39 0.20 0.95 2.50
C ALA A 39 0.33 -0.58 2.50
N ALA A 40 0.87 -1.15 3.58
CA ALA A 40 1.25 -2.57 3.62
C ALA A 40 0.02 -3.49 3.46
N MET A 41 -1.13 -3.10 4.03
CA MET A 41 -2.37 -3.86 3.86
C MET A 41 -2.97 -3.69 2.47
N THR A 42 -2.95 -2.47 1.89
CA THR A 42 -3.38 -2.24 0.51
C THR A 42 -2.57 -3.06 -0.47
N ILE A 43 -1.24 -3.04 -0.37
CA ILE A 43 -0.35 -3.84 -1.23
C ILE A 43 -0.64 -5.33 -1.09
N ALA A 44 -0.75 -5.84 0.14
CA ALA A 44 -1.06 -7.25 0.37
C ALA A 44 -2.47 -7.61 -0.17
N SER A 45 -3.46 -6.77 0.09
CA SER A 45 -4.85 -7.01 -0.32
C SER A 45 -4.99 -6.98 -1.84
N ALA A 46 -4.26 -6.11 -2.54
CA ALA A 46 -4.19 -6.08 -4.00
C ALA A 46 -3.52 -7.34 -4.56
N PHE A 47 -2.37 -7.73 -4.00
CA PHE A 47 -1.61 -8.91 -4.45
C PHE A 47 -2.37 -10.22 -4.26
N TYR A 48 -3.10 -10.36 -3.14
CA TYR A 48 -3.88 -11.56 -2.82
C TYR A 48 -5.35 -11.46 -3.25
N PHE A 49 -5.70 -10.49 -4.11
CA PHE A 49 -7.06 -10.30 -4.64
C PHE A 49 -8.15 -10.25 -3.57
N LYS A 50 -7.83 -9.66 -2.41
CA LYS A 50 -8.79 -9.50 -1.31
C LYS A 50 -9.76 -8.35 -1.51
N ALA A 51 -9.41 -7.36 -2.34
CA ALA A 51 -10.30 -6.27 -2.72
C ALA A 51 -9.99 -5.77 -4.14
N ASN A 52 -10.97 -5.12 -4.77
CA ASN A 52 -10.88 -4.66 -6.16
C ASN A 52 -10.67 -3.14 -6.30
N ARG A 53 -10.88 -2.40 -5.22
CA ARG A 53 -10.75 -0.94 -5.18
C ARG A 53 -10.07 -0.53 -3.89
N PHE A 54 -9.28 0.53 -3.95
CA PHE A 54 -8.48 0.98 -2.82
C PHE A 54 -8.62 2.49 -2.64
N ILE A 55 -8.75 2.92 -1.40
CA ILE A 55 -8.59 4.31 -0.98
C ILE A 55 -7.52 4.30 0.10
N ILE A 56 -6.42 5.00 -0.13
CA ILE A 56 -5.36 5.18 0.85
C ILE A 56 -5.33 6.64 1.29
N ASN A 57 -5.17 6.87 2.58
CA ASN A 57 -5.01 8.17 3.19
C ASN A 57 -3.95 8.11 4.29
N ASP A 58 -3.28 9.23 4.52
CA ASP A 58 -2.39 9.46 5.65
C ASP A 58 -2.32 10.98 5.87
N ILE A 59 -2.11 11.40 7.11
CA ILE A 59 -1.94 12.84 7.42
C ILE A 59 -0.63 13.39 6.83
N ASN A 60 0.36 12.51 6.62
CA ASN A 60 1.62 12.86 6.01
C ASN A 60 1.45 13.13 4.50
N LYS A 61 1.14 14.38 4.14
CA LYS A 61 0.92 14.80 2.74
C LYS A 61 2.08 14.42 1.80
N PRO A 62 3.37 14.66 2.12
CA PRO A 62 4.47 14.18 1.29
C PRO A 62 4.46 12.67 1.01
N LEU A 63 4.08 11.86 2.00
CA LEU A 63 3.97 10.41 1.83
C LEU A 63 2.86 10.01 0.84
N ILE A 64 1.70 10.66 0.92
CA ILE A 64 0.60 10.42 -0.02
C ILE A 64 0.95 10.89 -1.43
N GLN A 65 1.67 12.01 -1.55
CA GLN A 65 2.18 12.47 -2.86
C GLN A 65 3.19 11.48 -3.44
N LEU A 66 4.06 10.89 -2.62
CA LEU A 66 4.98 9.85 -3.07
C LEU A 66 4.21 8.61 -3.56
N TRP A 67 3.15 8.19 -2.85
CA TRP A 67 2.28 7.10 -3.30
C TRP A 67 1.64 7.40 -4.65
N ASP A 68 1.09 8.60 -4.83
CA ASP A 68 0.52 9.04 -6.10
C ASP A 68 1.55 8.97 -7.23
N CYS A 69 2.78 9.46 -7.00
CA CYS A 69 3.87 9.32 -7.97
C CYS A 69 4.25 7.87 -8.26
N ILE A 70 4.32 7.00 -7.25
CA ILE A 70 4.64 5.57 -7.42
C ILE A 70 3.59 4.87 -8.28
N ILE A 71 2.30 5.16 -8.04
CA ILE A 71 1.19 4.49 -8.72
C ILE A 71 1.01 5.04 -10.13
N ASN A 72 0.97 6.36 -10.27
CA ASN A 72 0.59 7.02 -11.52
C ASN A 72 1.79 7.39 -12.40
N ASN A 73 2.99 7.53 -11.82
CA ASN A 73 4.20 7.95 -12.53
C ASN A 73 5.45 7.09 -12.20
N PRO A 74 5.37 5.75 -12.17
CA PRO A 74 6.43 4.87 -11.64
C PRO A 74 7.79 5.03 -12.35
N LYS A 75 7.78 5.25 -13.68
CA LYS A 75 9.02 5.44 -14.47
C LYS A 75 9.72 6.75 -14.10
N THR A 76 8.95 7.82 -13.93
CA THR A 76 9.49 9.14 -13.60
C THR A 76 10.10 9.13 -12.21
N ILE A 77 9.39 8.61 -11.21
CA ILE A 77 9.91 8.57 -9.84
C ILE A 77 11.11 7.64 -9.72
N SER A 78 11.09 6.45 -10.34
CA SER A 78 12.24 5.52 -10.30
C SER A 78 13.49 6.10 -10.97
N LYS A 79 13.34 6.84 -12.08
CA LYS A 79 14.47 7.55 -12.70
C LYS A 79 15.07 8.58 -11.75
N ARG A 80 14.23 9.40 -11.10
CA ARG A 80 14.67 10.43 -10.14
C ARG A 80 15.44 9.89 -8.92
N TYR A 81 15.25 8.63 -8.55
CA TYR A 81 16.01 7.99 -7.47
C TYR A 81 17.29 7.31 -7.93
N ARG A 82 17.48 7.13 -9.25
CA ARG A 82 18.68 6.53 -9.83
C ARG A 82 19.76 7.57 -10.12
N ASP A 83 19.33 8.76 -10.54
CA ASP A 83 20.17 9.92 -10.82
C ASP A 83 20.48 10.68 -9.51
#